data_AF-A0A7Z9I628-F1
#
_entry.id   AF-A0A7Z9I628-F1
#
_cell.length_a   1.000
_cell.length_b   1.000
_cell.length_c   1.000
_cell.angle_alpha   90.00
_cell.angle_beta   90.00
_cell.angle_gamma   90.00
#
_symmetry.space_group_name_H-M   'P 1'
#
loop_
_entity.id
_entity.type
_entity.pdbx_description
1 polymer ?
#
loop_
_entity_poly.entity_id
_entity_poly.type
_entity_poly.pdbx_seq_one_letter_code
_entity_poly.pdbx_strand_id
1 'polypeptide(L)'
;NGSGGEMFIGLLKVLGVLLVLDLVYEGILAGIIEEWLLLLAGLLYALTFLLLMLIASVGVRRYRMSRTSWRGIRFRFLGTFKATGILIARGWLLTLLSLGLYYPYYLNRFQDYWTTKTTFGNIPFSYDGQGKEVFRIWLKGILLTILTLGIYLFWLRANLQRYFWNRTGYGEARIISTLYGGKLLKESLIFLLIMIFTLGIGRAWAVVRYKKFYLGTLSLEGKINLAEIKQAEAELAGATGEGMADFFDVEM
;
A
#
# COMPACT_ATOMS: atom_id res chain seq x y z
N ASN A 1 -13.89 10.90 14.05
CA ASN A 1 -13.14 12.03 14.63
C ASN A 1 -11.78 11.53 15.12
N GLY A 2 -10.74 11.69 14.32
CA GLY A 2 -9.35 11.73 14.82
C GLY A 2 -9.00 13.20 14.90
N SER A 3 -8.66 13.69 16.09
CA SER A 3 -8.39 15.13 16.25
C SER A 3 -7.07 15.46 15.53
N GLY A 4 -6.94 16.70 15.02
CA GLY A 4 -5.67 17.16 14.45
C GLY A 4 -4.50 17.02 15.43
N GLY A 5 -4.77 17.07 16.74
CA GLY A 5 -3.80 16.85 17.80
C GLY A 5 -3.24 15.43 17.85
N GLU A 6 -4.08 14.39 17.66
CA GLU A 6 -3.60 12.99 17.60
C GLU A 6 -2.62 12.80 16.44
N MET A 7 -2.90 13.40 15.28
CA MET A 7 -2.02 13.34 14.11
C MET A 7 -0.70 14.09 14.36
N PHE A 8 -0.74 15.25 15.02
CA PHE A 8 0.46 16.02 15.34
C PHE A 8 1.39 15.29 16.31
N ILE A 9 0.83 14.67 17.35
CA ILE A 9 1.62 13.87 18.30
C ILE A 9 2.24 12.65 17.59
N GLY A 10 1.48 11.98 16.72
CA GLY A 10 1.99 10.89 15.90
C GLY A 10 3.15 11.33 15.00
N LEU A 11 3.02 12.50 14.37
CA LEU A 11 4.09 13.11 13.56
C LEU A 11 5.36 13.36 14.39
N LEU A 12 5.23 13.97 15.57
CA LEU A 12 6.38 14.27 16.44
C LEU A 12 7.14 13.01 16.85
N LYS A 13 6.44 11.92 17.18
CA LYS A 13 7.09 10.64 17.49
C LYS A 13 7.91 10.11 16.31
N VAL A 14 7.34 10.16 15.11
CA VAL A 14 8.04 9.72 13.89
C VAL A 14 9.24 10.61 13.61
N LEU A 15 9.10 11.94 13.71
CA LEU A 15 10.21 12.88 13.55
C LEU A 15 11.32 12.64 14.57
N GLY A 16 10.98 12.35 15.83
CA GLY A 16 11.96 11.99 16.85
C GLY A 16 12.75 10.74 16.51
N VAL A 17 12.07 9.67 16.06
CA VAL A 17 12.75 8.43 15.61
C VAL A 17 13.65 8.70 14.40
N LEU A 18 13.18 9.46 13.42
CA LEU A 18 13.96 9.81 12.24
C LEU A 18 15.18 10.66 12.59
N LEU A 19 15.04 11.61 13.51
CA LEU A 19 16.14 12.45 13.98
C LEU A 19 17.21 11.62 14.70
N VAL A 20 16.81 10.69 15.58
CA VAL A 20 17.76 9.79 16.27
C VAL A 20 18.50 8.92 15.24
N LEU A 21 17.77 8.35 14.29
CA LEU A 21 18.35 7.53 13.22
C LEU A 21 19.36 8.33 12.38
N ASP A 22 19.04 9.58 12.06
CA ASP A 22 19.91 10.49 11.33
C ASP A 22 21.19 10.84 12.11
N LEU A 23 21.05 11.20 13.40
CA LEU A 23 22.22 11.47 14.26
C LEU A 23 23.14 10.26 14.41
N VAL A 24 22.58 9.05 14.54
CA VAL A 24 23.37 7.81 14.59
C VAL A 24 24.12 7.60 13.28
N TYR A 25 23.47 7.84 12.14
CA TYR A 25 24.08 7.73 10.82
C TYR A 25 25.24 8.71 10.65
N GLU A 26 25.05 9.99 10.96
CA GLU A 26 26.10 11.01 10.92
C GLU A 26 27.27 10.68 11.85
N GLY A 27 26.98 10.16 13.05
CA GLY A 27 28.01 9.69 13.98
C GLY A 27 28.84 8.52 13.43
N ILE A 28 28.22 7.60 12.68
CA ILE A 28 28.93 6.52 11.99
C ILE A 28 29.78 7.07 10.85
N LEU A 29 29.25 8.00 10.04
CA LEU A 29 29.99 8.61 8.93
C LEU A 29 31.24 9.35 9.41
N ALA A 30 31.17 10.06 10.54
CA ALA A 30 32.29 10.81 11.10
C ALA A 30 33.52 9.95 11.41
N GLY A 31 33.35 8.63 11.63
CA GLY A 31 34.44 7.69 11.87
C GLY A 31 34.95 6.96 10.62
N ILE A 32 34.31 7.12 9.47
CA ILE A 32 34.66 6.42 8.23
C ILE A 32 35.51 7.33 7.34
N ILE A 33 36.73 6.88 7.03
CA ILE A 33 37.65 7.58 6.12
C ILE A 33 37.59 7.00 4.70
N GLU A 34 37.34 5.70 4.59
CA GLU A 34 37.34 4.99 3.31
C GLU A 34 36.08 5.25 2.48
N GLU A 35 36.24 5.68 1.22
CA GLU A 35 35.13 6.07 0.34
C GLU A 35 34.13 4.93 0.08
N TRP A 36 34.60 3.70 -0.08
CA TRP A 36 33.73 2.56 -0.32
C TRP A 36 32.87 2.20 0.91
N LEU A 37 33.40 2.44 2.13
CA LEU A 37 32.64 2.28 3.37
C LEU A 37 31.58 3.37 3.53
N LEU A 38 31.85 4.61 3.10
CA LEU A 38 30.86 5.69 3.06
C LEU A 38 29.69 5.33 2.14
N LEU A 39 29.99 4.80 0.94
CA LEU A 39 28.98 4.34 -0.01
C LEU A 39 28.14 3.19 0.57
N LEU A 40 28.78 2.21 1.20
CA LEU A 40 28.09 1.10 1.85
C LEU A 40 27.18 1.60 2.99
N ALA A 41 27.67 2.51 3.84
CA ALA A 41 26.90 3.10 4.92
C ALA A 41 25.67 3.85 4.39
N GLY A 42 25.82 4.63 3.32
CA GLY A 42 24.69 5.32 2.66
C GLY A 42 23.66 4.35 2.07
N LEU A 43 24.09 3.26 1.44
CA LEU A 43 23.17 2.23 0.93
C LEU A 43 22.41 1.53 2.06
N LEU A 44 23.09 1.21 3.16
CA LEU A 44 22.46 0.61 4.33
C LEU A 44 21.46 1.56 4.99
N TYR A 45 21.80 2.83 5.15
CA TYR A 45 20.88 3.85 5.66
C TYR A 45 19.64 3.99 4.78
N ALA A 46 19.81 4.08 3.46
CA ALA A 46 18.71 4.14 2.51
C ALA A 46 17.82 2.88 2.59
N LEU A 47 18.42 1.70 2.76
CA LEU A 47 17.69 0.44 2.96
C LEU A 47 16.90 0.46 4.27
N THR A 48 17.49 0.91 5.38
CA THR A 48 16.80 1.03 6.68
C THR A 48 15.61 1.98 6.58
N PHE A 49 15.79 3.15 5.97
CA PHE A 49 14.70 4.11 5.75
C PHE A 49 13.57 3.53 4.89
N LEU A 50 13.92 2.82 3.81
CA LEU A 50 12.96 2.13 2.94
C LEU A 50 12.17 1.08 3.72
N LEU A 51 12.83 0.26 4.54
CA LEU A 51 12.17 -0.76 5.37
C LEU A 51 11.24 -0.13 6.41
N LEU A 52 11.65 0.96 7.06
CA LEU A 52 10.80 1.70 8.00
C LEU A 52 9.53 2.23 7.33
N MET A 53 9.64 2.86 6.16
CA MET A 53 8.50 3.37 5.40
C MET A 53 7.52 2.24 5.01
N LEU A 54 8.07 1.08 4.65
CA LEU A 54 7.26 -0.09 4.31
C LEU A 54 6.52 -0.67 5.52
N ILE A 55 7.18 -0.78 6.67
CA ILE A 55 6.56 -1.22 7.92
C ILE A 55 5.49 -0.21 8.37
N ALA A 56 5.79 1.10 8.31
CA ALA A 56 4.86 2.17 8.63
C ALA A 56 3.58 2.14 7.79
N SER A 57 3.63 1.61 6.56
CA SER A 57 2.45 1.46 5.71
C SER A 57 1.33 0.62 6.34
N VAL A 58 1.68 -0.36 7.19
CA VAL A 58 0.72 -1.18 7.96
C VAL A 58 -0.01 -0.33 8.99
N GLY A 59 0.72 0.46 9.77
CA GLY A 59 0.14 1.38 10.75
C GLY A 59 -0.80 2.38 10.09
N VAL A 60 -0.38 2.98 8.97
CA VAL A 60 -1.22 3.90 8.18
C VAL A 60 -2.50 3.21 7.67
N ARG A 61 -2.40 1.96 7.22
CA ARG A 61 -3.58 1.21 6.76
C ARG A 61 -4.52 0.88 7.92
N ARG A 62 -4.02 0.36 9.05
CA ARG A 62 -4.80 0.08 10.26
C ARG A 62 -5.55 1.34 10.71
N TYR A 63 -4.82 2.46 10.80
CA TYR A 63 -5.40 3.76 11.14
C TYR A 63 -6.52 4.15 10.17
N ARG A 64 -6.27 4.13 8.86
CA ARG A 64 -7.28 4.48 7.84
C ARG A 64 -8.51 3.58 7.90
N MET A 65 -8.33 2.27 8.06
CA MET A 65 -9.44 1.32 8.13
C MET A 65 -10.29 1.53 9.38
N SER A 66 -9.65 1.74 10.54
CA SER A 66 -10.37 2.02 11.79
C SER A 66 -11.25 3.27 11.74
N ARG A 67 -10.90 4.23 10.87
CA ARG A 67 -11.63 5.48 10.63
C ARG A 67 -12.55 5.42 9.40
N THR A 68 -12.50 4.33 8.64
CA THR A 68 -13.41 4.09 7.51
C THR A 68 -14.60 3.27 8.01
N SER A 69 -15.78 3.84 7.89
CA SER A 69 -17.02 3.19 8.32
C SER A 69 -18.11 3.39 7.29
N TRP A 70 -18.97 2.39 7.16
CA TRP A 70 -20.17 2.48 6.35
C TRP A 70 -21.34 1.87 7.12
N ARG A 71 -22.47 2.59 7.18
CA ARG A 71 -23.67 2.20 7.96
C ARG A 71 -23.37 1.83 9.42
N GLY A 72 -22.45 2.55 10.06
CA GLY A 72 -22.05 2.31 11.46
C GLY A 72 -21.07 1.16 11.66
N ILE A 73 -20.82 0.33 10.64
CA ILE A 73 -19.86 -0.78 10.70
C ILE A 73 -18.49 -0.29 10.21
N ARG A 74 -17.43 -0.64 10.93
CA ARG A 74 -16.06 -0.21 10.62
C ARG A 74 -15.31 -1.25 9.79
N PHE A 75 -14.40 -0.75 8.96
CA PHE A 75 -13.38 -1.59 8.32
C PHE A 75 -12.25 -1.89 9.31
N ARG A 76 -11.59 -3.03 9.15
CA ARG A 76 -10.42 -3.41 9.95
C ARG A 76 -9.34 -3.97 9.05
N PHE A 77 -8.09 -3.82 9.48
CA PHE A 77 -6.94 -4.47 8.87
C PHE A 77 -6.22 -5.33 9.91
N LEU A 78 -6.20 -6.64 9.69
CA LEU A 78 -5.66 -7.67 10.59
C LEU A 78 -4.20 -8.04 10.27
N GLY A 79 -3.55 -7.34 9.33
CA GLY A 79 -2.16 -7.60 8.99
C GLY A 79 -1.22 -7.13 10.09
N THR A 80 -0.21 -7.94 10.43
CA THR A 80 0.81 -7.65 11.46
C THR A 80 2.09 -7.09 10.84
N PHE A 81 2.85 -6.33 11.62
CA PHE A 81 4.13 -5.77 11.17
C PHE A 81 5.14 -6.88 10.84
N LYS A 82 5.24 -7.93 11.68
CA LYS A 82 6.11 -9.09 11.46
C LYS A 82 5.81 -9.82 10.14
N ALA A 83 4.55 -10.18 9.91
CA ALA A 83 4.16 -10.89 8.67
C ALA A 83 4.40 -10.02 7.43
N THR A 84 4.16 -8.71 7.53
CA THR A 84 4.43 -7.77 6.44
C THR A 84 5.94 -7.65 6.18
N GLY A 85 6.76 -7.55 7.22
CA GLY A 85 8.22 -7.51 7.11
C GLY A 85 8.78 -8.75 6.42
N ILE A 86 8.33 -9.94 6.81
CA ILE A 86 8.74 -11.21 6.18
C ILE A 86 8.31 -11.26 4.71
N LEU A 87 7.07 -10.85 4.40
CA LEU A 87 6.55 -10.82 3.03
C LEU A 87 7.40 -9.91 2.13
N ILE A 88 7.76 -8.74 2.63
CA ILE A 88 8.56 -7.75 1.92
C ILE A 88 10.00 -8.25 1.76
N ALA A 89 10.66 -8.67 2.84
CA ALA A 89 12.03 -9.17 2.79
C ALA A 89 12.19 -10.32 1.79
N ARG A 90 11.28 -11.31 1.83
CA ARG A 90 11.26 -12.42 0.88
C ARG A 90 10.97 -11.93 -0.55
N GLY A 91 10.03 -11.01 -0.71
CA GLY A 91 9.66 -10.42 -2.00
C GLY A 91 10.84 -9.73 -2.68
N TRP A 92 11.53 -8.86 -1.95
CA TRP A 92 12.72 -8.14 -2.41
C TRP A 92 13.87 -9.09 -2.71
N LEU A 93 14.19 -10.02 -1.80
CA LEU A 93 15.25 -11.00 -2.01
C LEU A 93 15.02 -11.80 -3.30
N LEU A 94 13.82 -12.36 -3.49
CA LEU A 94 13.51 -13.15 -4.69
C LEU A 94 13.46 -12.28 -5.95
N THR A 95 13.02 -11.03 -5.85
CA THR A 95 13.02 -10.09 -6.97
C THR A 95 14.45 -9.74 -7.39
N LEU A 96 15.35 -9.49 -6.44
CA LEU A 96 16.76 -9.24 -6.72
C LEU A 96 17.44 -10.46 -7.34
N LEU A 97 17.27 -11.65 -6.74
CA LEU A 97 17.85 -12.90 -7.24
C LEU A 97 17.37 -13.29 -8.64
N SER A 98 16.15 -12.88 -9.02
CA SER A 98 15.58 -13.15 -10.35
C SER A 98 15.71 -11.97 -11.32
N LEU A 99 16.53 -10.96 -11.00
CA LEU A 99 16.72 -9.76 -11.82
C LEU A 99 15.40 -9.05 -12.19
N GLY A 100 14.46 -9.02 -11.25
CA GLY A 100 13.15 -8.39 -11.42
C GLY A 100 12.03 -9.30 -11.91
N LEU A 101 12.32 -10.50 -12.43
CA LEU A 101 11.30 -11.39 -13.01
C LEU A 101 10.28 -11.92 -12.00
N TYR A 102 10.65 -12.02 -10.72
CA TYR A 102 9.74 -12.40 -9.65
C TYR A 102 8.80 -11.27 -9.20
N TYR A 103 9.08 -10.02 -9.55
CA TYR A 103 8.30 -8.86 -9.12
C TYR A 103 6.77 -8.99 -9.29
N PRO A 104 6.21 -9.43 -10.44
CA PRO A 104 4.76 -9.60 -10.59
C PRO A 104 4.16 -10.68 -9.67
N TYR A 105 4.93 -11.74 -9.33
CA TYR A 105 4.48 -12.73 -8.34
C TYR A 105 4.45 -12.13 -6.94
N TYR A 106 5.46 -11.33 -6.60
CA TYR A 106 5.47 -10.56 -5.37
C TYR A 106 4.29 -9.57 -5.31
N LEU A 107 4.01 -8.82 -6.38
CA LEU A 107 2.85 -7.92 -6.46
C LEU A 107 1.53 -8.66 -6.20
N ASN A 108 1.34 -9.84 -6.78
CA ASN A 108 0.15 -10.65 -6.56
C ASN A 108 0.02 -11.08 -5.09
N ARG A 109 1.11 -11.57 -4.47
CA ARG A 109 1.11 -11.96 -3.05
C ARG A 109 0.90 -10.79 -2.12
N PHE A 110 1.46 -9.63 -2.46
CA PHE A 110 1.24 -8.40 -1.71
C PHE A 110 -0.25 -8.02 -1.78
N GLN A 111 -0.84 -8.00 -2.97
CA GLN A 111 -2.26 -7.71 -3.15
C GLN A 111 -3.15 -8.69 -2.38
N ASP A 112 -2.86 -9.99 -2.45
CA ASP A 112 -3.55 -11.04 -1.70
C ASP A 112 -3.51 -10.77 -0.19
N TYR A 113 -2.32 -10.53 0.37
CA TYR A 113 -2.14 -10.23 1.78
C TYR A 113 -2.94 -9.00 2.23
N TRP A 114 -2.87 -7.88 1.48
CA TRP A 114 -3.61 -6.67 1.84
C TRP A 114 -5.12 -6.83 1.75
N THR A 115 -5.58 -7.64 0.81
CA THR A 115 -7.01 -7.86 0.58
C THR A 115 -7.57 -8.79 1.64
N THR A 116 -7.00 -9.97 1.81
CA THR A 116 -7.47 -11.00 2.75
C THR A 116 -7.38 -10.59 4.22
N LYS A 117 -6.43 -9.71 4.56
CA LYS A 117 -6.31 -9.13 5.90
C LYS A 117 -7.20 -7.90 6.11
N THR A 118 -7.91 -7.41 5.09
CA THR A 118 -8.93 -6.38 5.26
C THR A 118 -10.27 -7.04 5.55
N THR A 119 -11.01 -6.52 6.53
CA THR A 119 -12.38 -6.97 6.85
C THR A 119 -13.34 -5.78 6.83
N PHE A 120 -14.61 -6.05 6.55
CA PHE A 120 -15.72 -5.13 6.80
C PHE A 120 -16.66 -5.79 7.81
N GLY A 121 -16.69 -5.24 9.03
CA GLY A 121 -17.31 -5.90 10.17
C GLY A 121 -16.58 -7.21 10.50
N ASN A 122 -17.34 -8.30 10.55
CA ASN A 122 -16.88 -9.66 10.82
C ASN A 122 -16.47 -10.46 9.57
N ILE A 123 -16.70 -9.94 8.35
CA ILE A 123 -16.42 -10.69 7.10
C ILE A 123 -15.12 -10.19 6.46
N PRO A 124 -14.13 -11.07 6.19
CA PRO A 124 -12.94 -10.72 5.44
C PRO A 124 -13.21 -10.59 3.94
N PHE A 125 -12.43 -9.75 3.26
CA PHE A 125 -12.38 -9.77 1.80
C PHE A 125 -11.63 -11.03 1.34
N SER A 126 -11.99 -11.54 0.16
CA SER A 126 -11.32 -12.68 -0.48
C SER A 126 -10.55 -12.23 -1.71
N TYR A 127 -9.51 -12.98 -2.07
CA TYR A 127 -8.73 -12.73 -3.27
C TYR A 127 -8.38 -14.05 -3.97
N ASP A 128 -8.75 -14.21 -5.24
CA ASP A 128 -8.53 -15.43 -6.03
C ASP A 128 -7.53 -15.24 -7.19
N GLY A 129 -6.71 -14.18 -7.13
CA GLY A 129 -5.77 -13.81 -8.19
C GLY A 129 -4.51 -14.68 -8.23
N GLN A 130 -4.05 -14.99 -9.45
CA GLN A 130 -2.92 -15.86 -9.72
C GLN A 130 -1.70 -15.08 -10.21
N GLY A 131 -0.54 -15.35 -9.62
CA GLY A 131 0.73 -14.68 -9.99
C GLY A 131 1.12 -14.86 -11.46
N LYS A 132 0.76 -15.99 -12.09
CA LYS A 132 1.04 -16.23 -13.52
C LYS A 132 0.26 -15.30 -14.44
N GLU A 133 -1.00 -14.98 -14.11
CA GLU A 133 -1.82 -14.04 -14.87
C GLU A 133 -1.27 -12.61 -14.72
N VAL A 134 -0.88 -12.23 -13.51
CA VAL A 134 -0.19 -10.95 -13.23
C VAL A 134 1.12 -10.84 -13.99
N PHE A 135 1.93 -11.90 -14.04
CA PHE A 135 3.17 -11.96 -14.80
C PHE A 135 2.92 -11.71 -16.29
N ARG A 136 1.88 -12.32 -16.88
CA ARG A 136 1.52 -12.09 -18.30
C ARG A 136 1.12 -10.64 -18.58
N ILE A 137 0.30 -10.04 -17.70
CA ILE A 137 -0.10 -8.62 -17.83
C ILE A 137 1.13 -7.72 -17.71
N TRP A 138 1.98 -7.99 -16.73
CA TRP A 138 3.19 -7.23 -16.45
C TRP A 138 4.21 -7.30 -17.59
N LEU A 139 4.51 -8.50 -18.08
CA LEU A 139 5.45 -8.72 -19.17
C LEU A 139 4.99 -8.02 -20.46
N LYS A 140 3.72 -8.23 -20.85
CA LYS A 140 3.12 -7.54 -22.00
C LYS A 140 3.19 -6.02 -21.82
N GLY A 141 2.87 -5.54 -20.62
CA GLY A 141 2.86 -4.11 -20.34
C GLY A 141 4.25 -3.49 -20.37
N ILE A 142 5.29 -4.16 -19.85
CA ILE A 142 6.67 -3.67 -19.93
C ILE A 142 7.15 -3.60 -21.37
N LEU A 143 6.96 -4.66 -22.14
CA LEU A 143 7.38 -4.68 -23.56
C LEU A 143 6.75 -3.52 -24.34
N LEU A 144 5.44 -3.30 -24.16
CA LEU A 144 4.75 -2.18 -24.80
C LEU A 144 5.15 -0.82 -24.22
N THR A 145 5.51 -0.76 -22.94
CA THR A 145 5.99 0.49 -22.31
C THR A 145 7.33 0.91 -22.90
N ILE A 146 8.25 -0.02 -23.11
CA ILE A 146 9.53 0.24 -23.78
C ILE A 146 9.26 0.72 -25.21
N LEU A 147 8.42 0.00 -25.96
CA LEU A 147 8.09 0.35 -27.35
C LEU A 147 7.42 1.72 -27.52
N THR A 148 6.60 2.11 -26.54
CA THR A 148 5.85 3.39 -26.56
C THR A 148 6.53 4.49 -25.75
N LEU A 149 7.81 4.31 -25.40
CA LEU A 149 8.61 5.27 -24.63
C LEU A 149 7.94 5.74 -23.34
N GLY A 150 7.31 4.82 -22.61
CA GLY A 150 6.69 5.07 -21.31
C GLY A 150 5.17 5.26 -21.33
N ILE A 151 4.56 5.57 -22.48
CA ILE A 151 3.13 5.89 -22.57
C ILE A 151 2.26 4.69 -22.16
N TYR A 152 2.64 3.47 -22.50
CA TYR A 152 1.85 2.28 -22.14
C TYR A 152 1.81 1.99 -20.63
N LEU A 153 2.61 2.67 -19.81
CA LEU A 153 2.60 2.50 -18.35
C LEU A 153 1.21 2.73 -17.75
N PHE A 154 0.41 3.65 -18.33
CA PHE A 154 -0.97 3.89 -17.89
C PHE A 154 -1.88 2.68 -18.17
N TRP A 155 -1.70 1.98 -19.28
CA TRP A 155 -2.43 0.76 -19.59
C TRP A 155 -1.95 -0.40 -18.72
N LEU A 156 -0.65 -0.54 -18.49
CA LEU A 156 -0.12 -1.54 -17.56
C LEU A 156 -0.71 -1.35 -16.16
N ARG A 157 -0.69 -0.12 -15.62
CA ARG A 157 -1.27 0.20 -14.31
C ARG A 157 -2.77 -0.07 -14.27
N ALA A 158 -3.52 0.36 -15.29
CA ALA A 158 -4.96 0.12 -15.36
C ALA A 158 -5.30 -1.37 -15.46
N ASN A 159 -4.56 -2.15 -16.26
CA ASN A 159 -4.79 -3.59 -16.42
C ASN A 159 -4.49 -4.37 -15.14
N LEU A 160 -3.38 -4.05 -14.45
CA LEU A 160 -3.05 -4.66 -13.16
C LEU A 160 -4.12 -4.33 -12.11
N GLN A 161 -4.51 -3.06 -12.00
CA GLN A 161 -5.51 -2.64 -11.03
C GLN A 161 -6.89 -3.27 -11.31
N ARG A 162 -7.27 -3.34 -12.59
CA ARG A 162 -8.51 -4.01 -13.02
C ARG A 162 -8.46 -5.49 -12.66
N TYR A 163 -7.34 -6.15 -12.93
CA TYR A 163 -7.13 -7.55 -12.58
C TYR A 163 -7.29 -7.79 -11.07
N PHE A 164 -6.61 -6.99 -10.25
CA PHE A 164 -6.68 -7.12 -8.79
C PHE A 164 -8.09 -6.92 -8.24
N TRP A 165 -8.81 -5.91 -8.74
CA TRP A 165 -10.20 -5.67 -8.30
C TRP A 165 -11.13 -6.80 -8.74
N ASN A 166 -11.05 -7.25 -10.00
CA ASN A 166 -11.89 -8.34 -10.52
C ASN A 166 -11.67 -9.69 -9.80
N ARG A 167 -10.50 -9.86 -9.18
CA ARG A 167 -10.14 -11.02 -8.36
C ARG A 167 -10.38 -10.80 -6.87
N THR A 168 -10.95 -9.66 -6.48
CA THR A 168 -11.31 -9.35 -5.09
C THR A 168 -12.80 -9.60 -4.87
N GLY A 169 -13.13 -10.43 -3.89
CA GLY A 169 -14.49 -10.73 -3.47
C GLY A 169 -14.81 -10.21 -2.08
N TYR A 170 -16.10 -10.11 -1.79
CA TYR A 170 -16.65 -9.85 -0.46
C TYR A 170 -17.91 -10.69 -0.27
N GLY A 171 -17.81 -11.73 0.57
CA GLY A 171 -18.84 -12.77 0.64
C GLY A 171 -19.05 -13.42 -0.73
N GLU A 172 -20.28 -13.43 -1.23
CA GLU A 172 -20.63 -13.93 -2.56
C GLU A 172 -20.49 -12.89 -3.69
N ALA A 173 -20.26 -11.62 -3.35
CA ALA A 173 -20.12 -10.55 -4.32
C ALA A 173 -18.68 -10.37 -4.79
N ARG A 174 -18.53 -9.92 -6.04
CA ARG A 174 -17.25 -9.59 -6.66
C ARG A 174 -17.17 -8.11 -6.98
N ILE A 175 -15.99 -7.53 -6.78
CA ILE A 175 -15.72 -6.17 -7.23
C ILE A 175 -15.38 -6.24 -8.72
N ILE A 176 -16.08 -5.48 -9.55
CA ILE A 176 -15.77 -5.37 -10.97
C ILE A 176 -15.24 -3.98 -11.26
N SER A 177 -14.13 -3.91 -11.99
CA SER A 177 -13.52 -2.65 -12.41
C SER A 177 -13.65 -2.43 -13.91
N THR A 178 -14.16 -1.26 -14.29
CA THR A 178 -14.20 -0.78 -15.68
C THR A 178 -13.01 0.13 -16.03
N LEU A 179 -11.97 0.13 -15.18
CA LEU A 179 -10.82 1.02 -15.28
C LEU A 179 -9.99 0.76 -16.54
N TYR A 180 -9.87 1.74 -17.41
CA TYR A 180 -9.14 1.66 -18.68
C TYR A 180 -7.93 2.60 -18.72
N GLY A 181 -6.86 2.18 -19.41
CA GLY A 181 -5.61 2.94 -19.51
C GLY A 181 -5.80 4.37 -20.03
N GLY A 182 -6.61 4.56 -21.07
CA GLY A 182 -6.92 5.91 -21.58
C GLY A 182 -7.68 6.79 -20.59
N LYS A 183 -8.60 6.21 -19.80
CA LYS A 183 -9.28 6.94 -18.71
C LYS A 183 -8.28 7.36 -17.64
N LEU A 184 -7.37 6.45 -17.26
CA LEU A 184 -6.34 6.72 -16.27
C LEU A 184 -5.34 7.78 -16.74
N LEU A 185 -4.91 7.72 -18.01
CA LEU A 185 -4.04 8.73 -18.62
C LEU A 185 -4.70 10.10 -18.59
N LYS A 186 -5.95 10.20 -19.07
CA LYS A 186 -6.72 11.46 -19.05
C LYS A 186 -6.80 12.06 -17.65
N GLU A 187 -7.18 11.27 -16.65
CA GLU A 187 -7.30 11.77 -15.28
C GLU A 187 -5.94 12.10 -14.64
N SER A 188 -4.87 11.41 -15.02
CA SER A 188 -3.51 11.74 -14.58
C SER A 188 -3.04 13.08 -15.18
N LEU A 189 -3.39 13.37 -16.44
CA LEU A 189 -3.11 14.66 -17.07
C LEU A 189 -3.89 15.78 -16.39
N ILE A 190 -5.19 15.59 -16.10
CA ILE A 190 -5.98 16.59 -15.36
C ILE A 190 -5.38 16.85 -13.98
N PHE A 191 -5.00 15.79 -13.25
CA PHE A 191 -4.32 15.93 -11.96
C PHE A 191 -3.06 16.78 -12.08
N LEU A 192 -2.22 16.49 -13.07
CA LEU A 192 -0.98 17.22 -13.33
C LEU A 192 -1.24 18.69 -13.71
N LEU A 193 -2.22 18.96 -14.58
CA LEU A 193 -2.58 20.33 -14.97
C LEU A 193 -3.06 21.14 -13.77
N ILE A 194 -3.91 20.56 -12.90
CA ILE A 194 -4.33 21.23 -11.67
C ILE A 194 -3.09 21.55 -10.82
N MET A 195 -2.19 20.59 -10.62
CA MET A 195 -0.98 20.81 -9.82
C MET A 195 -0.10 21.93 -10.37
N ILE A 196 0.12 21.98 -11.68
CA ILE A 196 0.96 23.00 -12.32
C ILE A 196 0.29 24.38 -12.25
N PHE A 197 -0.96 24.51 -12.71
CA PHE A 197 -1.62 25.82 -12.80
C PHE A 197 -2.00 26.41 -11.45
N THR A 198 -2.12 25.59 -10.41
CA THR A 198 -2.40 26.06 -9.04
C THR A 198 -1.16 26.11 -8.16
N LEU A 199 0.03 25.81 -8.71
CA LEU A 199 1.29 25.69 -7.96
C LEU A 199 1.14 24.81 -6.71
N GLY A 200 0.38 23.72 -6.84
CA GLY A 200 0.11 22.75 -5.78
C GLY A 200 -1.03 23.08 -4.81
N ILE A 201 -1.57 24.31 -4.78
CA ILE A 201 -2.72 24.67 -3.94
C ILE A 201 -3.94 23.79 -4.29
N GLY A 202 -4.13 23.51 -5.57
CA GLY A 202 -5.20 22.67 -6.11
C GLY A 202 -5.10 21.17 -5.76
N ARG A 203 -4.07 20.74 -5.03
CA ARG A 203 -3.84 19.31 -4.71
C ARG A 203 -5.02 18.65 -4.01
N ALA A 204 -5.68 19.34 -3.08
CA ALA A 204 -6.83 18.78 -2.35
C ALA A 204 -7.97 18.41 -3.31
N TRP A 205 -8.32 19.33 -4.23
CA TRP A 205 -9.32 19.09 -5.27
C TRP A 205 -8.89 18.00 -6.25
N ALA A 206 -7.63 18.01 -6.68
CA ALA A 206 -7.09 17.00 -7.59
C ALA A 206 -7.17 15.59 -6.97
N VAL A 207 -6.82 15.44 -5.69
CA VAL A 207 -6.90 14.17 -4.96
C VAL A 207 -8.35 13.70 -4.82
N VAL A 208 -9.28 14.58 -4.42
CA VAL A 208 -10.71 14.20 -4.29
C VAL A 208 -11.28 13.77 -5.64
N ARG A 209 -10.99 14.51 -6.70
CA ARG A 209 -11.40 14.15 -8.07
C ARG A 209 -10.85 12.79 -8.46
N TYR A 210 -9.56 12.57 -8.26
CA TYR A 210 -8.90 11.31 -8.60
C TYR A 210 -9.50 10.12 -7.84
N LYS A 211 -9.81 10.29 -6.55
CA LYS A 211 -10.49 9.26 -5.75
C LYS A 211 -11.92 8.99 -6.23
N LYS A 212 -12.69 10.03 -6.56
CA LYS A 212 -14.04 9.88 -7.15
C LYS A 212 -13.99 9.12 -8.47
N PHE A 213 -13.02 9.44 -9.34
CA PHE A 213 -12.79 8.70 -10.58
C PHE A 213 -12.55 7.21 -10.31
N TYR A 214 -11.62 6.87 -9.43
CA TYR A 214 -11.33 5.47 -9.11
C TYR A 214 -12.56 4.73 -8.56
N LEU A 215 -13.26 5.33 -7.60
CA LEU A 215 -14.46 4.73 -7.02
C LEU A 215 -15.57 4.56 -8.06
N GLY A 216 -15.73 5.51 -8.98
CA GLY A 216 -16.69 5.42 -10.09
C GLY A 216 -16.35 4.36 -11.14
N THR A 217 -15.14 3.79 -11.13
CA THR A 217 -14.82 2.63 -11.98
C THR A 217 -15.15 1.29 -11.35
N LEU A 218 -15.51 1.26 -10.06
CA LEU A 218 -15.79 0.04 -9.31
C LEU A 218 -17.29 -0.16 -9.17
N SER A 219 -17.76 -1.35 -9.53
CA SER A 219 -19.08 -1.86 -9.19
C SER A 219 -18.93 -3.09 -8.30
N LEU A 220 -19.98 -3.40 -7.54
CA LEU A 220 -20.06 -4.58 -6.71
C LEU A 220 -21.20 -5.43 -7.26
N GLU A 221 -20.87 -6.58 -7.82
CA GLU A 221 -21.84 -7.46 -8.47
C GLU A 221 -21.97 -8.76 -7.67
N GLY A 222 -23.21 -9.09 -7.30
CA GLY A 222 -23.53 -10.28 -6.51
C GLY A 222 -24.51 -9.98 -5.38
N LYS A 223 -24.94 -11.03 -4.68
CA LYS A 223 -25.81 -10.91 -3.51
C LYS A 223 -24.95 -10.64 -2.29
N ILE A 224 -25.28 -9.58 -1.55
CA ILE A 224 -24.65 -9.28 -0.26
C ILE A 224 -25.75 -9.24 0.77
N ASN A 225 -25.73 -10.19 1.70
CA ASN A 225 -26.63 -10.14 2.83
C ASN A 225 -26.09 -9.14 3.87
N LEU A 226 -26.44 -7.86 3.69
CA LEU A 226 -26.00 -6.79 4.57
C LEU A 226 -26.50 -6.96 6.02
N ALA A 227 -27.54 -7.76 6.25
CA ALA A 227 -28.08 -8.03 7.58
C ALA A 227 -27.19 -8.97 8.42
N GLU A 228 -26.33 -9.77 7.76
CA GLU A 228 -25.41 -10.68 8.45
C GLU A 228 -24.13 -9.97 8.92
N ILE A 229 -23.83 -8.79 8.38
CA ILE A 229 -22.62 -8.04 8.70
C ILE A 229 -22.78 -7.41 10.08
N LYS A 230 -22.07 -7.97 11.05
CA LYS A 230 -22.03 -7.45 12.41
C LYS A 230 -20.71 -6.74 12.67
N GLN A 231 -20.76 -5.75 13.54
CA GLN A 231 -19.53 -5.16 14.07
C GLN A 231 -18.79 -6.25 14.85
N ALA A 232 -17.55 -6.55 14.47
CA ALA A 232 -16.75 -7.54 15.18
C ALA A 232 -16.43 -7.04 16.60
N GLU A 233 -17.02 -7.69 17.59
CA GLU A 233 -16.74 -7.56 19.03
C GLU A 233 -15.42 -8.29 19.34
N ALA A 234 -14.28 -7.62 19.15
CA ALA A 234 -13.00 -7.95 19.81
C ALA A 234 -11.91 -6.94 19.40
N GLU A 235 -11.16 -6.55 20.43
CA GLU A 235 -9.99 -5.68 20.57
C GLU A 235 -9.62 -4.71 19.44
N LEU A 236 -9.77 -3.43 19.77
CA LEU A 236 -9.06 -2.34 19.12
C LEU A 236 -7.56 -2.49 19.41
N ALA A 237 -6.86 -3.36 18.68
CA ALA A 237 -5.40 -3.33 18.65
C ALA A 237 -4.97 -1.90 18.22
N GLY A 238 -4.51 -1.13 19.19
CA GLY A 238 -4.32 0.31 19.12
C GLY A 238 -3.44 0.72 17.94
N ALA A 239 -3.81 1.82 17.29
CA ALA A 239 -3.27 2.27 16.01
C ALA A 239 -1.78 2.65 16.00
N THR A 240 -1.09 2.63 17.14
CA THR A 240 0.27 3.21 17.22
C THR A 240 1.19 2.61 18.29
N GLY A 241 0.73 1.68 19.14
CA GLY A 241 1.52 1.15 20.27
C GLY A 241 1.49 -0.37 20.40
N GLU A 242 0.31 -0.97 20.45
CA GLU A 242 0.15 -2.42 20.65
C GLU A 242 0.69 -3.28 19.50
N GLY A 243 0.68 -2.79 18.27
CA GLY A 243 1.29 -3.54 17.16
C GLY A 243 2.82 -3.62 17.19
N MET A 244 3.50 -2.75 17.96
CA MET A 244 4.94 -2.92 18.26
C MET A 244 5.14 -3.90 19.41
N ALA A 245 4.21 -3.96 20.37
CA ALA A 245 4.23 -5.01 21.40
C ALA A 245 4.10 -6.41 20.77
N ASP A 246 3.23 -6.60 19.77
CA ASP A 246 3.15 -7.80 18.91
C ASP A 246 4.50 -8.21 18.26
N PHE A 247 5.45 -7.28 18.10
CA PHE A 247 6.79 -7.58 17.55
C PHE A 247 7.73 -8.15 18.63
N PHE A 248 7.53 -7.75 19.89
CA PHE A 248 8.32 -8.16 21.05
C PHE A 248 7.68 -9.28 21.88
N ASP A 249 6.38 -9.57 21.69
CA ASP A 249 5.68 -10.74 22.22
C ASP A 249 6.17 -12.00 21.48
N VAL A 250 7.38 -12.41 21.86
CA VAL A 250 7.85 -13.78 21.71
C VAL A 250 7.39 -14.47 22.98
N GLU A 251 6.39 -15.35 22.85
CA GLU A 251 6.18 -16.42 23.84
C GLU A 251 7.54 -17.11 24.05
N MET A 252 8.14 -16.90 25.22
CA MET A 252 9.17 -17.81 25.75
C MET A 252 8.52 -19.14 26.10
#